data_AF-A0A2V7WI15-F1
#
_entry.id   AF-A0A2V7WI15-F1
#
_cell.length_a   1.000
_cell.length_b   1.000
_cell.length_c   1.000
_cell.angle_alpha   90.00
_cell.angle_beta   90.00
_cell.angle_gamma   90.00
#
_symmetry.space_group_name_H-M   'P 1'
#
loop_
_entity.id
_entity.type
_entity.pdbx_description
1 polymer ?
#
loop_
_entity_poly.entity_id
_entity_poly.type
_entity_poly.pdbx_seq_one_letter_code
_entity_poly.pdbx_strand_id
1 'polypeptide(L)'
;MHPWRDRLSRWFSPLARGCPLSPNTITTLALLLNVAAAALLIRRWFPMAIVLIAFAGLADAFDGIVARVQGKETRFGDFLDHFADRVSDTLLTTGWAVGSGVRESLVVAAVIVTMLNGYVGTQIEATFRERNYESIGRGEFVLALIIFPLVSYILFRNGWDSMRGGGLTIAEWLAVVLIAFAILAIGQRLALARRLERS
;
A
#
# COMPACT_ATOMS: atom_id res chain seq x y z
N MET A 1 15.94 -3.04 11.75
CA MET A 1 14.73 -3.53 11.05
C MET A 1 13.68 -3.87 12.09
N HIS A 2 12.38 -3.71 11.77
CA HIS A 2 11.32 -4.06 12.72
C HIS A 2 11.31 -5.60 12.96
N PRO A 3 11.21 -6.11 14.20
CA PRO A 3 11.43 -7.52 14.56
C PRO A 3 10.61 -8.62 13.85
N TRP A 4 9.59 -8.26 13.06
CA TRP A 4 8.83 -9.20 12.23
C TRP A 4 9.47 -9.41 10.85
N ARG A 5 10.11 -8.39 10.27
CA ARG A 5 10.83 -8.48 8.99
C ARG A 5 12.03 -9.42 9.10
N ASP A 6 12.70 -9.44 10.26
CA ASP A 6 13.82 -10.35 10.55
C ASP A 6 13.38 -11.80 10.77
N ARG A 7 12.10 -12.04 11.08
CA ARG A 7 11.53 -13.39 11.14
C ARG A 7 11.16 -13.88 9.74
N LEU A 8 10.50 -13.05 8.94
CA LEU A 8 10.18 -13.38 7.55
C LEU A 8 11.45 -13.63 6.73
N SER A 9 12.47 -12.77 6.85
CA SER A 9 13.73 -12.96 6.13
C SER A 9 14.37 -14.31 6.43
N ARG A 10 14.31 -14.79 7.67
CA ARG A 10 14.83 -16.12 8.06
C ARG A 10 14.06 -17.28 7.44
N TRP A 11 12.74 -17.17 7.30
CA TRP A 11 11.92 -18.24 6.72
C TRP A 11 12.03 -18.30 5.20
N PHE A 12 12.11 -17.14 4.55
CA PHE A 12 12.14 -17.05 3.09
C PHE A 12 13.55 -17.06 2.50
N SER A 13 14.61 -16.89 3.29
CA SER A 13 15.99 -16.87 2.78
C SER A 13 16.44 -18.15 2.06
N PRO A 14 16.04 -19.38 2.44
CA PRO A 14 16.33 -20.58 1.65
C PRO A 14 15.73 -20.52 0.24
N LEU A 15 14.47 -20.10 0.14
CA LEU A 15 13.78 -19.93 -1.14
C LEU A 15 14.39 -18.79 -1.95
N ALA A 16 14.77 -17.69 -1.30
CA ALA A 16 15.38 -16.54 -1.93
C ALA A 16 16.76 -16.87 -2.53
N ARG A 17 17.57 -17.71 -1.86
CA ARG A 17 18.86 -18.17 -2.41
C ARG A 17 18.73 -18.93 -3.73
N GLY A 18 17.69 -19.76 -3.84
CA GLY A 18 17.42 -20.56 -5.03
C GLY A 18 16.55 -19.88 -6.08
N CYS A 19 16.10 -18.65 -5.85
CA CYS A 19 15.18 -17.96 -6.76
C CYS A 19 15.90 -17.55 -8.05
N PRO A 20 15.44 -18.01 -9.23
CA PRO A 20 16.05 -17.67 -10.51
C PRO A 20 15.62 -16.28 -11.02
N LEU A 21 14.55 -15.71 -10.46
CA LEU A 21 14.01 -14.42 -10.89
C LEU A 21 14.84 -13.28 -10.32
N SER A 22 14.98 -12.20 -11.10
CA SER A 22 15.57 -10.96 -10.59
C SER A 22 14.61 -10.26 -9.63
N PRO A 23 15.10 -9.50 -8.62
CA PRO A 23 14.25 -8.68 -7.75
C PRO A 23 13.28 -7.80 -8.55
N ASN A 24 13.78 -7.10 -9.57
CA ASN A 24 12.96 -6.23 -10.43
C ASN A 24 11.83 -6.99 -11.15
N THR A 25 12.07 -8.25 -11.54
CA THR A 25 11.03 -9.10 -12.15
C THR A 25 9.94 -9.41 -11.12
N ILE A 26 10.32 -9.71 -9.88
CA ILE A 26 9.37 -9.98 -8.79
C ILE A 26 8.54 -8.72 -8.49
N THR A 27 9.17 -7.55 -8.38
CA THR A 27 8.49 -6.25 -8.20
C THR A 27 7.51 -5.97 -9.35
N THR A 28 7.92 -6.23 -10.60
CA THR A 28 7.06 -6.03 -11.78
C THR A 28 5.86 -6.98 -11.78
N LEU A 29 6.06 -8.24 -11.39
CA LEU A 29 4.96 -9.21 -11.24
C LEU A 29 4.00 -8.79 -10.13
N ALA A 30 4.51 -8.33 -8.98
CA ALA A 30 3.70 -7.80 -7.89
C ALA A 30 2.83 -6.62 -8.37
N LEU A 31 3.41 -5.69 -9.14
CA LEU A 31 2.67 -4.59 -9.74
C LEU A 31 1.56 -5.07 -10.69
N LEU A 32 1.84 -6.05 -11.55
CA LEU A 32 0.82 -6.61 -12.46
C LEU A 32 -0.33 -7.29 -11.69
N LEU A 33 -0.03 -7.97 -10.59
CA LEU A 33 -1.04 -8.53 -9.69
C LEU A 33 -1.91 -7.42 -9.08
N ASN A 34 -1.31 -6.31 -8.66
CA ASN A 34 -2.07 -5.16 -8.13
C ASN A 34 -2.93 -4.46 -9.19
N VAL A 35 -2.47 -4.37 -10.44
CA VAL A 35 -3.29 -3.89 -11.57
C VAL A 35 -4.51 -4.79 -11.77
N ALA A 36 -4.32 -6.11 -11.78
CA ALA A 36 -5.41 -7.06 -11.90
C ALA A 36 -6.37 -6.98 -10.70
N ALA A 37 -5.84 -6.86 -9.48
CA ALA A 37 -6.63 -6.69 -8.28
C ALA A 37 -7.48 -5.41 -8.31
N ALA A 38 -6.92 -4.28 -8.73
CA ALA A 38 -7.66 -3.03 -8.89
C ALA A 38 -8.83 -3.20 -9.87
N ALA A 39 -8.61 -3.87 -11.00
CA ALA A 39 -9.65 -4.17 -11.98
C ALA A 39 -10.76 -5.09 -11.41
N LEU A 40 -10.43 -5.99 -10.50
CA LEU A 40 -11.40 -6.84 -9.79
C LEU A 40 -12.16 -6.06 -8.70
N LEU A 41 -11.49 -5.16 -7.98
CA LEU A 41 -12.13 -4.28 -6.99
C LEU A 41 -13.23 -3.42 -7.65
N ILE A 42 -12.94 -2.83 -8.81
CA ILE A 42 -13.93 -2.05 -9.59
C ILE A 42 -15.15 -2.91 -9.94
N ARG A 43 -14.92 -4.18 -10.29
CA ARG A 43 -15.97 -5.16 -10.62
C ARG A 43 -16.65 -5.77 -9.38
N ARG A 44 -16.30 -5.32 -8.16
CA ARG A 44 -16.79 -5.84 -6.87
C ARG A 44 -16.43 -7.31 -6.60
N TRP A 45 -15.42 -7.84 -7.28
CA TRP A 45 -14.89 -9.18 -7.04
C TRP A 45 -13.88 -9.16 -5.88
N PHE A 46 -14.33 -8.64 -4.73
CA PHE A 46 -13.49 -8.33 -3.57
C PHE A 46 -12.69 -9.54 -3.06
N PRO A 47 -13.23 -10.77 -2.92
CA PRO A 47 -12.45 -11.89 -2.40
C PRO A 47 -11.24 -12.24 -3.28
N MET A 48 -11.42 -12.26 -4.60
CA MET A 48 -10.32 -12.55 -5.53
C MET A 48 -9.32 -11.39 -5.56
N ALA A 49 -9.80 -10.14 -5.51
CA ALA A 49 -8.92 -8.99 -5.40
C ALA A 49 -8.04 -9.04 -4.14
N ILE A 50 -8.61 -9.37 -2.98
CA ILE A 50 -7.88 -9.51 -1.72
C ILE A 50 -6.80 -10.58 -1.82
N VAL A 51 -7.10 -11.72 -2.45
CA VAL A 51 -6.12 -12.79 -2.68
C VAL A 51 -4.94 -12.27 -3.52
N LEU A 52 -5.22 -11.56 -4.62
CA LEU A 52 -4.16 -10.99 -5.46
C LEU A 52 -3.34 -9.92 -4.73
N ILE A 53 -3.98 -9.04 -3.95
CA ILE A 53 -3.29 -8.02 -3.14
C ILE A 53 -2.36 -8.69 -2.12
N ALA A 54 -2.83 -9.75 -1.46
CA ALA A 54 -2.02 -10.51 -0.51
C ALA A 54 -0.80 -11.14 -1.20
N PHE A 55 -0.99 -11.79 -2.35
CA PHE A 55 0.13 -12.36 -3.12
C PHE A 55 1.10 -11.30 -3.61
N ALA A 56 0.61 -10.15 -4.08
CA ALA A 56 1.43 -9.03 -4.49
C ALA A 56 2.28 -8.49 -3.32
N GLY A 57 1.68 -8.29 -2.15
CA GLY A 57 2.39 -7.86 -0.95
C GLY A 57 3.42 -8.89 -0.44
N LEU A 58 3.15 -10.19 -0.60
CA LEU A 58 4.15 -11.23 -0.34
C LEU A 58 5.31 -11.17 -1.34
N ALA A 59 5.03 -10.96 -2.62
CA ALA A 59 6.04 -10.83 -3.67
C ALA A 59 6.93 -9.61 -3.45
N ASP A 60 6.35 -8.47 -3.08
CA ASP A 60 7.03 -7.23 -2.68
C ASP A 60 7.97 -7.47 -1.47
N ALA A 61 7.48 -8.11 -0.41
CA ALA A 61 8.35 -8.47 0.71
C ALA A 61 9.48 -9.43 0.31
N PHE A 62 9.21 -10.33 -0.64
CA PHE A 62 10.15 -11.34 -1.12
C PHE A 62 11.24 -10.76 -2.03
N ASP A 63 10.93 -9.76 -2.87
CA ASP A 63 11.91 -9.17 -3.78
C ASP A 63 13.11 -8.54 -3.04
N GLY A 64 12.85 -7.85 -1.93
CA GLY A 64 13.88 -7.22 -1.11
C GLY A 64 14.69 -8.26 -0.35
N ILE A 65 14.08 -9.40 0.00
CA ILE A 65 14.81 -10.53 0.58
C ILE A 65 15.74 -11.15 -0.48
N VAL A 66 15.26 -11.36 -1.71
CA VAL A 66 16.07 -11.86 -2.83
C VAL A 66 17.22 -10.91 -3.13
N ALA A 67 16.95 -9.60 -3.21
CA ALA A 67 17.97 -8.58 -3.46
C ALA A 67 19.09 -8.62 -2.42
N ARG A 68 18.75 -8.64 -1.12
CA ARG A 68 19.72 -8.72 -0.02
C ARG A 68 20.50 -10.03 0.00
N VAL A 69 19.80 -11.16 -0.11
CA VAL A 69 20.40 -12.50 0.03
C VAL A 69 21.31 -12.82 -1.14
N GLN A 70 20.98 -12.36 -2.35
CA GLN A 70 21.79 -12.60 -3.55
C GLN A 70 22.79 -11.47 -3.86
N GLY A 71 22.86 -10.41 -3.03
CA GLY A 71 23.75 -9.27 -3.27
C GLY A 71 23.39 -8.47 -4.54
N LYS A 72 22.11 -8.44 -4.91
CA LYS A 72 21.57 -7.79 -6.12
C LYS A 72 20.83 -6.48 -5.82
N GLU A 73 21.12 -5.84 -4.69
CA GLU A 73 20.57 -4.53 -4.36
C GLU A 73 21.12 -3.47 -5.33
N THR A 74 20.23 -2.73 -5.99
CA THR A 74 20.61 -1.69 -6.96
C THR A 74 19.78 -0.42 -6.74
N ARG A 75 20.35 0.74 -7.09
CA ARG A 75 19.61 2.03 -7.04
C ARG A 75 18.37 2.03 -7.93
N PHE A 76 18.44 1.36 -9.07
CA PHE A 76 17.28 1.24 -9.95
C PHE A 76 16.19 0.35 -9.35
N GLY A 77 16.56 -0.78 -8.75
CA GLY A 77 15.59 -1.65 -8.07
C GLY A 77 14.89 -0.93 -6.92
N ASP A 78 15.64 -0.14 -6.15
CA ASP A 78 15.09 0.70 -5.08
C ASP A 78 14.12 1.77 -5.59
N PHE A 79 14.48 2.43 -6.69
CA PHE A 79 13.58 3.36 -7.38
C PHE A 79 12.31 2.66 -7.91
N LEU A 80 12.48 1.46 -8.49
CA LEU A 80 11.37 0.67 -9.05
C LEU A 80 10.40 0.22 -7.96
N ASP A 81 10.89 -0.22 -6.79
CA ASP A 81 10.09 -0.56 -5.60
C ASP A 81 9.19 0.62 -5.20
N HIS A 82 9.81 1.79 -4.97
CA HIS A 82 9.09 3.01 -4.60
C HIS A 82 8.06 3.44 -5.64
N PHE A 83 8.37 3.33 -6.93
CA PHE A 83 7.45 3.62 -8.02
C PHE A 83 6.29 2.62 -8.06
N ALA A 84 6.58 1.32 -8.02
CA ALA A 84 5.59 0.24 -8.07
C ALA A 84 4.61 0.33 -6.91
N ASP A 85 5.09 0.67 -5.71
CA ASP A 85 4.23 0.95 -4.56
C ASP A 85 3.26 2.08 -4.83
N ARG A 86 3.73 3.22 -5.35
CA ARG A 86 2.87 4.39 -5.56
C ARG A 86 1.76 4.05 -6.54
N VAL A 87 2.12 3.39 -7.64
CA VAL A 87 1.14 2.92 -8.62
C VAL A 87 0.15 1.95 -7.96
N SER A 88 0.64 0.98 -7.18
CA SER A 88 -0.20 -0.01 -6.49
C SER A 88 -1.16 0.64 -5.49
N ASP A 89 -0.66 1.47 -4.58
CA ASP A 89 -1.42 2.17 -3.55
C ASP A 89 -2.57 2.99 -4.18
N THR A 90 -2.29 3.71 -5.26
CA THR A 90 -3.28 4.50 -6.00
C THR A 90 -4.30 3.63 -6.72
N LEU A 91 -3.86 2.62 -7.46
CA LEU A 91 -4.76 1.74 -8.21
C LEU A 91 -5.71 0.99 -7.28
N LEU A 92 -5.20 0.42 -6.20
CA LEU A 92 -5.99 -0.34 -5.24
C LEU A 92 -6.96 0.54 -4.47
N THR A 93 -6.52 1.72 -4.01
CA THR A 93 -7.39 2.70 -3.34
C THR A 93 -8.51 3.15 -4.26
N THR A 94 -8.17 3.53 -5.50
CA THR A 94 -9.15 3.96 -6.51
C THR A 94 -10.12 2.83 -6.84
N GLY A 95 -9.59 1.64 -7.12
CA GLY A 95 -10.41 0.49 -7.50
C GLY A 95 -11.38 0.07 -6.41
N TRP A 96 -10.94 0.07 -5.15
CA TRP A 96 -11.80 -0.19 -4.01
C TRP A 96 -12.88 0.88 -3.85
N ALA A 97 -12.50 2.17 -3.89
CA ALA A 97 -13.44 3.26 -3.64
C ALA A 97 -14.52 3.33 -4.73
N VAL A 98 -14.13 3.21 -6.00
CA VAL A 98 -15.05 3.13 -7.14
C VAL A 98 -15.95 1.89 -7.04
N GLY A 99 -15.36 0.71 -6.82
CA GLY A 99 -16.13 -0.53 -6.69
C GLY A 99 -17.14 -0.50 -5.54
N SER A 100 -16.79 0.18 -4.44
CA SER A 100 -17.64 0.33 -3.26
C SER A 100 -18.67 1.46 -3.37
N GLY A 101 -18.71 2.18 -4.49
CA GLY A 101 -19.69 3.26 -4.71
C GLY A 101 -19.42 4.51 -3.86
N VAL A 102 -18.17 4.76 -3.47
CA VAL A 102 -17.77 5.99 -2.79
C VAL A 102 -17.97 7.17 -3.75
N ARG A 103 -18.56 8.27 -3.27
CA ARG A 103 -18.77 9.47 -4.10
C ARG A 103 -17.46 10.01 -4.69
N GLU A 104 -17.54 10.50 -5.91
CA GLU A 104 -16.37 10.94 -6.71
C GLU A 104 -15.47 11.93 -5.97
N SER A 105 -16.05 12.90 -5.24
CA SER A 105 -15.27 13.88 -4.48
C SER A 105 -14.40 13.24 -3.40
N LEU A 106 -14.88 12.18 -2.73
CA LEU A 106 -14.11 11.43 -1.74
C LEU A 106 -13.07 10.52 -2.40
N VAL A 107 -13.38 9.95 -3.57
CA VAL A 107 -12.40 9.17 -4.36
C VAL A 107 -11.23 10.05 -4.76
N VAL A 108 -11.50 11.23 -5.32
CA VAL A 108 -10.47 12.20 -5.71
C VAL A 108 -9.64 12.63 -4.50
N ALA A 109 -10.29 12.97 -3.38
CA ALA A 109 -9.59 13.34 -2.15
C ALA A 109 -8.68 12.21 -1.63
N ALA A 110 -9.18 10.96 -1.60
CA ALA A 110 -8.42 9.78 -1.19
C ALA A 110 -7.18 9.57 -2.06
N VAL A 111 -7.33 9.65 -3.39
CA VAL A 111 -6.20 9.51 -4.32
C VAL A 111 -5.14 10.59 -4.10
N ILE A 112 -5.56 11.85 -3.94
CA ILE A 112 -4.64 12.96 -3.70
C ILE A 112 -3.84 12.74 -2.41
N VAL A 113 -4.50 12.44 -1.29
CA VAL A 113 -3.80 12.27 -0.01
C VAL A 113 -2.95 11.01 0.04
N THR A 114 -3.36 9.92 -0.61
CA THR A 114 -2.52 8.72 -0.78
C THR A 114 -1.24 9.03 -1.54
N MET A 115 -1.34 9.77 -2.65
CA MET A 115 -0.18 10.20 -3.43
C MET A 115 0.72 11.17 -2.67
N LEU A 116 0.15 12.18 -2.02
CA LEU A 116 0.90 13.12 -1.20
C LEU A 116 1.63 12.42 -0.04
N ASN A 117 0.98 11.45 0.60
CA ASN A 117 1.61 10.66 1.65
C ASN A 117 2.86 9.95 1.10
N GLY A 118 2.71 9.20 0.01
CA GLY A 118 3.84 8.53 -0.67
C GLY A 118 4.96 9.49 -1.08
N TYR A 119 4.59 10.61 -1.71
CA TYR A 119 5.52 11.65 -2.15
C TYR A 119 6.34 12.21 -1.00
N VAL A 120 5.70 12.67 0.08
CA VAL A 120 6.41 13.26 1.24
C VAL A 120 7.39 12.24 1.85
N GLY A 121 7.02 10.95 1.89
CA GLY A 121 7.93 9.89 2.33
C GLY A 121 9.20 9.83 1.48
N THR A 122 9.04 9.72 0.16
CA THR A 122 10.19 9.67 -0.76
C THR A 122 11.02 10.96 -0.79
N GLN A 123 10.38 12.12 -0.58
CA GLN A 123 11.07 13.41 -0.55
C GLN A 123 11.93 13.58 0.71
N ILE A 124 11.48 13.07 1.85
CA ILE A 124 12.29 13.08 3.08
C ILE A 124 13.55 12.23 2.87
N GLU A 125 13.40 11.05 2.28
CA GLU A 125 14.54 10.19 1.97
C GLU A 125 15.50 10.85 0.96
N ALA A 126 14.97 11.47 -0.09
CA ALA A 126 15.78 12.17 -1.09
C ALA A 126 16.52 13.40 -0.53
N THR A 127 15.87 14.16 0.37
CA THR A 127 16.40 15.42 0.89
C THR A 127 17.35 15.19 2.07
N PHE A 128 16.94 14.37 3.04
CA PHE A 128 17.65 14.20 4.31
C PHE A 128 18.46 12.90 4.37
N ARG A 129 18.40 12.04 3.35
CA ARG A 129 19.06 10.72 3.30
C ARG A 129 18.70 9.78 4.46
N GLU A 130 17.62 10.08 5.16
CA GLU A 130 17.12 9.23 6.24
C GLU A 130 15.93 8.40 5.77
N ARG A 131 16.06 7.08 5.96
CA ARG A 131 14.95 6.14 5.86
C ARG A 131 14.23 6.05 7.19
N ASN A 132 13.13 6.78 7.33
CA ASN A 132 12.30 6.62 8.50
C ASN A 132 11.17 5.60 8.27
N TYR A 133 11.29 4.43 8.91
CA TYR A 133 10.26 3.39 8.96
C TYR A 133 9.34 3.50 10.19
N GLU A 134 9.54 4.50 11.06
CA GLU A 134 8.81 4.65 12.33
C GLU A 134 7.53 5.47 12.23
N SER A 135 7.27 6.11 11.07
CA SER A 135 6.00 6.83 10.88
C SER A 135 4.85 5.83 10.67
N ILE A 136 3.77 5.97 11.44
CA ILE A 136 2.45 5.41 11.11
C ILE A 136 2.16 5.78 9.66
N GLY A 137 1.91 4.81 8.76
CA GLY A 137 1.37 5.19 7.46
C GLY A 137 1.63 4.30 6.26
N ARG A 138 2.57 3.34 6.26
CA ARG A 138 2.69 2.38 5.12
C ARG A 138 2.13 1.01 5.46
N GLY A 139 2.50 0.43 6.61
CA GLY A 139 1.97 -0.86 7.03
C GLY A 139 0.46 -0.81 7.28
N GLU A 140 -0.02 0.25 7.94
CA GLU A 140 -1.43 0.49 8.21
C GLU A 140 -2.23 0.78 6.94
N PHE A 141 -1.60 1.47 5.98
CA PHE A 141 -2.22 1.75 4.68
C PHE A 141 -2.38 0.47 3.86
N VAL A 142 -1.33 -0.36 3.77
CA VAL A 142 -1.40 -1.69 3.13
C VAL A 142 -2.44 -2.58 3.81
N LEU A 143 -2.55 -2.52 5.14
CA LEU A 143 -3.58 -3.24 5.87
C LEU A 143 -5.00 -2.76 5.49
N ALA A 144 -5.19 -1.44 5.34
CA ALA A 144 -6.46 -0.88 4.87
C ALA A 144 -6.83 -1.39 3.46
N LEU A 145 -5.86 -1.59 2.57
CA LEU A 145 -6.08 -2.15 1.23
C LEU A 145 -6.60 -3.60 1.25
N ILE A 146 -6.47 -4.32 2.37
CA ILE A 146 -7.05 -5.66 2.56
C ILE A 146 -8.37 -5.58 3.33
N ILE A 147 -8.37 -4.85 4.46
CA ILE A 147 -9.53 -4.78 5.35
C ILE A 147 -10.71 -4.09 4.66
N PHE A 148 -10.48 -3.01 3.93
CA PHE A 148 -11.57 -2.21 3.37
C PHE A 148 -12.35 -2.97 2.29
N PRO A 149 -11.69 -3.63 1.30
CA PRO A 149 -12.39 -4.55 0.40
C PRO A 149 -13.12 -5.69 1.12
N LEU A 150 -12.57 -6.21 2.22
CA LEU A 150 -13.21 -7.26 3.01
C LEU A 150 -14.49 -6.74 3.69
N VAL A 151 -14.45 -5.56 4.27
CA VAL A 151 -15.64 -4.91 4.84
C VAL A 151 -16.65 -4.65 3.74
N SER A 152 -16.25 -4.04 2.61
CA SER A 152 -17.13 -3.82 1.45
C SER A 152 -17.80 -5.12 1.00
N TYR A 153 -17.05 -6.22 0.88
CA TYR A 153 -17.59 -7.54 0.54
C TYR A 153 -18.71 -7.98 1.50
N ILE A 154 -18.48 -7.85 2.81
CA ILE A 154 -19.48 -8.20 3.83
C ILE A 154 -20.71 -7.31 3.68
N LEU A 155 -20.52 -6.01 3.46
CA LEU A 155 -21.63 -5.06 3.27
C LEU A 155 -22.49 -5.45 2.06
N PHE A 156 -21.88 -5.65 0.89
CA PHE A 156 -22.61 -6.03 -0.32
C PHE A 156 -23.31 -7.38 -0.17
N ARG A 157 -22.66 -8.38 0.44
CA ARG A 157 -23.25 -9.72 0.61
C ARG A 157 -24.48 -9.73 1.51
N ASN A 158 -24.55 -8.80 2.47
CA ASN A 158 -25.68 -8.69 3.39
C ASN A 158 -26.69 -7.59 2.99
N GLY A 159 -26.47 -6.88 1.86
CA GLY A 159 -27.32 -5.77 1.43
C GLY A 159 -27.23 -4.54 2.35
N TRP A 160 -26.08 -4.35 3.01
CA TRP A 160 -25.82 -3.23 3.94
C TRP A 160 -25.03 -2.09 3.28
N ASP A 161 -24.72 -2.19 2.00
CA ASP A 161 -23.95 -1.20 1.24
C ASP A 161 -24.65 0.17 1.16
N SER A 162 -25.99 0.18 1.19
CA SER A 162 -26.78 1.40 1.22
C SER A 162 -27.04 1.95 2.63
N MET A 163 -26.58 1.27 3.70
CA MET A 163 -26.77 1.78 5.06
C MET A 163 -25.98 3.07 5.27
N ARG A 164 -26.66 4.08 5.79
CA ARG A 164 -26.08 5.41 6.01
C ARG A 164 -26.06 5.75 7.49
N GLY A 165 -24.94 6.30 7.93
CA GLY A 165 -24.79 6.97 9.22
C GLY A 165 -24.33 8.40 8.97
N GLY A 166 -25.02 9.40 9.53
CA GLY A 166 -24.62 10.81 9.33
C GLY A 166 -24.61 11.27 7.86
N GLY A 167 -25.43 10.66 7.00
CA GLY A 167 -25.53 11.01 5.57
C GLY A 167 -24.51 10.30 4.65
N LEU A 168 -23.54 9.60 5.20
CA LEU A 168 -22.52 8.84 4.44
C LEU A 168 -22.77 7.34 4.53
N THR A 169 -22.46 6.60 3.47
CA THR A 169 -22.41 5.13 3.52
C THR A 169 -21.23 4.65 4.35
N ILE A 170 -21.25 3.38 4.77
CA ILE A 170 -20.12 2.79 5.51
C ILE A 170 -18.83 2.84 4.66
N ALA A 171 -18.92 2.60 3.35
CA ALA A 171 -17.76 2.72 2.45
C ALA A 171 -17.21 4.15 2.39
N GLU A 172 -18.09 5.16 2.39
CA GLU A 172 -17.68 6.56 2.44
C GLU A 172 -17.03 6.92 3.79
N TRP A 173 -17.52 6.37 4.91
CA TRP A 173 -16.86 6.51 6.21
C TRP A 173 -15.45 5.90 6.20
N LEU A 174 -15.28 4.71 5.61
CA LEU A 174 -13.97 4.10 5.45
C LEU A 174 -13.04 5.01 4.62
N ALA A 175 -13.55 5.63 3.55
CA ALA A 175 -12.77 6.57 2.74
C ALA A 175 -12.35 7.82 3.54
N VAL A 176 -13.25 8.37 4.36
CA VAL A 176 -12.93 9.49 5.27
C VAL A 176 -11.85 9.08 6.28
N VAL A 177 -11.95 7.87 6.84
CA VAL A 177 -10.95 7.33 7.77
C VAL A 177 -9.59 7.20 7.08
N LEU A 178 -9.53 6.64 5.86
CA LEU A 178 -8.29 6.57 5.07
C LEU A 178 -7.67 7.95 4.86
N ILE A 179 -8.50 8.94 4.47
CA ILE A 179 -8.06 10.31 4.21
C ILE A 179 -7.49 10.92 5.49
N ALA A 180 -8.20 10.80 6.61
CA ALA A 180 -7.76 11.32 7.89
C ALA A 180 -6.43 10.68 8.34
N PHE A 181 -6.30 9.36 8.22
CA PHE A 181 -5.03 8.67 8.53
C PHE A 181 -3.88 9.13 7.63
N ALA A 182 -4.12 9.29 6.31
CA ALA A 182 -3.10 9.77 5.39
C ALA A 182 -2.66 11.21 5.72
N ILE A 183 -3.60 12.10 6.07
CA ILE A 183 -3.28 13.47 6.49
C ILE A 183 -2.47 13.48 7.79
N LEU A 184 -2.84 12.65 8.77
CA LEU A 184 -2.08 12.51 10.02
C LEU A 184 -0.65 12.00 9.75
N ALA A 185 -0.49 10.99 8.89
CA ALA A 185 0.81 10.46 8.49
C ALA A 185 1.67 11.53 7.79
N ILE A 186 1.09 12.33 6.89
CA ILE A 186 1.76 13.48 6.27
C ILE A 186 2.22 14.48 7.34
N GLY A 187 1.34 14.82 8.29
CA GLY A 187 1.68 15.73 9.39
C GLY A 187 2.86 15.23 10.23
N GLN A 188 2.89 13.93 10.55
CA GLN A 188 4.01 13.29 11.27
C GLN A 188 5.31 13.35 10.47
N ARG A 189 5.25 13.09 9.16
CA ARG A 189 6.41 13.17 8.25
C ARG A 189 6.95 14.58 8.13
N LEU A 190 6.10 15.59 8.03
CA LEU A 190 6.52 17.00 8.04
C LEU A 190 7.14 17.41 9.38
N ALA A 191 6.59 16.92 10.50
CA ALA A 191 7.18 17.15 11.82
C ALA A 191 8.57 16.50 11.96
N LEU A 192 8.75 15.30 11.40
CA LEU A 192 10.05 14.64 11.31
C LEU A 192 11.03 15.48 10.48
N ALA A 193 10.64 15.93 9.28
CA ALA A 193 11.50 16.75 8.43
C ALA A 193 12.02 18.00 9.17
N ARG A 194 11.16 18.66 9.96
CA ARG A 194 11.57 19.79 10.82
C ARG A 194 12.54 19.41 11.93
N ARG A 195 12.51 18.18 12.43
CA ARG A 195 13.47 17.70 13.44
C ARG A 195 14.82 17.41 12.81
N LEU A 196 14.85 16.80 11.62
CA LEU A 196 16.07 16.49 10.87
C LEU A 196 16.82 17.75 10.42
N GLU A 197 16.10 18.81 10.05
CA GLU A 197 16.74 20.10 9.72
C GLU A 197 17.47 20.74 10.92
N ARG A 198 17.06 20.41 12.15
CA ARG A 198 17.62 21.01 13.38
C ARG A 198 18.80 20.24 13.97
N SER A 199 19.06 19.02 13.49
CA SER A 199 20.15 18.14 13.94
C SER A 199 21.37 18.28 13.05
#